data_AF-A0A662DA25-F1
#
_entry.id   AF-A0A662DA25-F1
#
_cell.length_a   1.000
_cell.length_b   1.000
_cell.length_c   1.000
_cell.angle_alpha   90.00
_cell.angle_beta   90.00
_cell.angle_gamma   90.00
#
_symmetry.space_group_name_H-M   'P 1'
#
loop_
_entity.id
_entity.type
_entity.pdbx_description
1 polymer ?
#
loop_
_entity_poly.entity_id
_entity_poly.type
_entity_poly.pdbx_seq_one_letter_code
_entity_poly.pdbx_strand_id
1 'polypeptide(L)'
;MPDHWIRWVDYYVEGELGPEVVAVGRDATDEYLATQHLEMSEARFRELADRSADVVWRFSLVPVPHFDYMSPSVFNLTGFTASEVQADFTLFLDALDEDSLSMITAALNGEKLPRRCDMTFRHADGSHVIGEVRITEIDNGVQGVLRDVTEIRSLQAELVNQALRDQLTGLANRRLFDEMLDSALHRTLRTDDPVAIIYLDLDGFKTVNDTHGHTAGDGVLREVARRLQAAVRDGDLVARVGGDEFLILLELLPTGDESLVKRIKTTMARPIGIGDENTVTISASVGIADTGSVGRDPTVLIEAADANMYADKQRLQRPRKHTMTGPLVARTAVRVPETPSWLVRQRFGTR
;
A
#
# COMPACT_ATOMS: atom_id res chain seq x y z
N MET A 1 -61.56 4.44 -35.50
CA MET A 1 -60.85 5.30 -36.49
C MET A 1 -59.48 5.55 -35.88
N PRO A 2 -58.37 5.38 -36.62
CA PRO A 2 -57.09 5.86 -36.10
C PRO A 2 -57.15 7.37 -35.92
N ASP A 3 -56.57 7.87 -34.84
CA ASP A 3 -56.45 9.31 -34.61
C ASP A 3 -55.48 9.88 -35.65
N HIS A 4 -55.97 10.77 -36.50
CA HIS A 4 -55.18 11.47 -37.50
C HIS A 4 -54.85 12.87 -37.01
N TRP A 5 -53.57 13.24 -37.08
CA TRP A 5 -53.11 14.57 -36.72
C TRP A 5 -52.86 15.39 -37.97
N ILE A 6 -53.51 16.54 -38.09
CA ILE A 6 -53.34 17.45 -39.22
C ILE A 6 -52.64 18.71 -38.72
N ARG A 7 -51.49 19.04 -39.32
CA ARG A 7 -50.84 20.34 -39.14
C ARG A 7 -51.47 21.33 -40.12
N TRP A 8 -52.03 22.41 -39.59
CA TRP A 8 -52.61 23.50 -40.37
C TRP A 8 -51.64 24.67 -40.48
N VAL A 9 -51.57 25.26 -41.67
CA VAL A 9 -50.90 26.54 -41.91
C VAL A 9 -51.91 27.45 -42.62
N ASP A 10 -52.16 28.61 -42.01
CA ASP A 10 -53.11 29.59 -42.52
C ASP A 10 -52.36 30.74 -43.18
N TYR A 11 -52.78 31.08 -44.40
CA TYR A 11 -52.26 32.21 -45.16
C TYR A 11 -53.36 33.27 -45.28
N TYR A 12 -53.07 34.49 -44.82
CA TYR A 12 -53.92 35.65 -45.03
C TYR A 12 -53.60 36.26 -46.39
N VAL A 13 -54.60 36.32 -47.27
CA VAL A 13 -54.45 36.84 -48.63
C VAL A 13 -55.52 37.90 -48.89
N GLU A 14 -55.16 38.95 -49.65
CA GLU A 14 -56.09 40.02 -50.01
C GLU A 14 -56.78 39.64 -51.32
N GLY A 15 -58.05 39.25 -51.24
CA GLY A 15 -58.87 38.85 -52.39
C GLY A 15 -59.62 40.03 -52.99
N GLU A 16 -60.17 39.85 -54.21
CA GLU A 16 -60.92 40.89 -54.93
C GLU A 16 -62.18 41.37 -54.18
N LEU A 17 -62.66 40.60 -53.20
CA LEU A 17 -63.86 40.90 -52.39
C LEU A 17 -63.54 41.24 -50.92
N GLY A 18 -62.27 41.33 -50.54
CA GLY A 18 -61.81 41.58 -49.17
C GLY A 18 -60.78 40.55 -48.67
N PRO A 19 -60.35 40.62 -47.39
CA PRO A 19 -59.37 39.69 -46.84
C PRO A 19 -59.92 38.26 -46.75
N GLU A 20 -59.17 37.30 -47.31
CA GLU A 20 -59.46 35.88 -47.32
C GLU A 20 -58.40 35.10 -46.51
N VAL A 21 -58.77 33.92 -46.02
CA VAL A 21 -57.85 33.00 -45.33
C VAL A 21 -57.81 31.68 -46.09
N VAL A 22 -56.61 31.28 -46.50
CA VAL A 22 -56.35 29.96 -47.10
C VAL A 22 -55.70 29.08 -46.05
N ALA A 23 -56.42 28.04 -45.62
CA ALA A 23 -55.90 27.03 -44.69
C ALA A 23 -55.42 25.80 -45.46
N VAL A 24 -54.16 25.41 -45.28
CA VAL A 24 -53.58 24.18 -45.86
C VAL A 24 -53.31 23.19 -44.73
N GLY A 25 -53.99 22.05 -44.77
CA GLY A 25 -53.79 20.95 -43.83
C GLY A 25 -52.90 19.86 -44.43
N ARG A 26 -51.85 19.45 -43.71
CA ARG A 26 -51.00 18.30 -44.05
C ARG A 26 -51.12 17.23 -42.96
N ASP A 27 -51.27 15.97 -43.35
CA ASP A 27 -51.18 14.86 -42.41
C ASP A 27 -49.78 14.84 -41.77
N ALA A 28 -49.76 14.93 -40.45
CA ALA A 28 -48.58 14.96 -39.61
C ALA A 28 -48.66 13.86 -38.53
N THR A 29 -49.49 12.83 -38.73
CA THR A 29 -49.68 11.73 -37.77
C THR A 29 -48.35 11.04 -37.45
N ASP A 30 -47.56 10.67 -38.47
CA ASP A 30 -46.27 10.00 -38.27
C ASP A 30 -45.25 10.87 -37.53
N GLU A 31 -45.19 12.16 -37.85
CA GLU A 31 -44.28 13.12 -37.20
C GLU A 31 -44.65 13.30 -35.72
N TYR A 32 -45.94 13.48 -35.44
CA TYR A 32 -46.44 13.62 -34.08
C TYR A 32 -46.20 12.36 -33.24
N LEU A 33 -46.49 11.17 -33.79
CA LEU A 33 -46.25 9.90 -33.11
C LEU A 33 -44.76 9.66 -32.85
N ALA A 34 -43.88 10.01 -33.81
CA ALA A 34 -42.43 9.91 -33.63
C ALA A 34 -41.93 10.84 -32.52
N THR A 35 -42.40 12.10 -32.48
CA THR A 35 -42.08 13.05 -31.41
C THR A 35 -42.56 12.55 -30.05
N GLN A 36 -43.81 12.10 -29.95
CA GLN A 36 -44.36 11.55 -28.70
C GLN A 36 -43.60 10.30 -28.22
N HIS A 37 -43.24 9.39 -29.13
CA HIS A 37 -42.46 8.21 -28.78
C HIS A 37 -41.04 8.60 -28.31
N LEU A 38 -40.42 9.61 -28.92
CA LEU A 38 -39.13 10.15 -28.49
C LEU A 38 -39.22 10.77 -27.10
N GLU A 39 -40.20 11.65 -26.86
CA GLU A 39 -40.45 12.29 -25.55
C GLU A 39 -40.68 11.24 -24.45
N MET A 40 -41.49 10.21 -24.74
CA MET A 40 -41.77 9.14 -23.79
C MET A 40 -40.53 8.28 -23.51
N SER A 41 -39.74 7.96 -24.54
CA SER A 41 -38.49 7.23 -24.40
C SER A 41 -37.46 8.02 -23.59
N GLU A 42 -37.35 9.33 -23.84
CA GLU A 42 -36.44 10.22 -23.12
C GLU A 42 -36.85 10.37 -21.65
N ALA A 43 -38.15 10.56 -21.38
CA ALA A 43 -38.67 10.63 -20.02
C ALA A 43 -38.40 9.33 -19.24
N ARG A 44 -38.62 8.17 -19.87
CA ARG A 44 -38.32 6.87 -19.27
C ARG A 44 -36.82 6.67 -19.02
N PHE A 45 -35.97 7.11 -19.94
CA PHE A 45 -34.51 7.06 -19.75
C PHE A 45 -34.09 7.90 -18.53
N ARG A 46 -34.57 9.15 -18.44
CA ARG A 46 -34.28 10.04 -17.31
C ARG A 46 -34.77 9.45 -15.99
N GLU A 47 -35.98 8.88 -15.96
CA GLU A 47 -36.50 8.24 -14.72
C GLU A 47 -35.60 7.12 -14.22
N LEU A 48 -35.09 6.26 -15.12
CA LEU A 48 -34.20 5.16 -14.75
C LEU A 48 -32.83 5.67 -14.29
N ALA A 49 -32.27 6.64 -15.01
CA ALA A 49 -30.97 7.23 -14.72
C ALA A 49 -30.99 8.04 -13.41
N ASP A 50 -32.05 8.80 -13.13
CA ASP A 50 -32.20 9.61 -11.92
C ASP A 50 -32.37 8.76 -10.65
N ARG A 51 -32.83 7.51 -10.79
CA ARG A 51 -32.94 6.54 -9.68
C ARG A 51 -31.69 5.67 -9.50
N SER A 52 -30.72 5.78 -10.40
CA SER A 52 -29.45 5.07 -10.28
C SER A 52 -28.63 5.64 -9.13
N ALA A 53 -27.96 4.79 -8.35
CA ALA A 53 -26.96 5.24 -7.39
C ALA A 53 -25.68 5.73 -8.10
N ASP A 54 -25.35 5.12 -9.24
CA ASP A 54 -24.24 5.57 -10.09
C ASP A 54 -24.65 6.85 -10.85
N VAL A 55 -23.69 7.74 -11.07
CA VAL A 55 -23.87 8.96 -11.84
C VAL A 55 -23.92 8.62 -13.32
N VAL A 56 -25.06 8.86 -13.96
CA VAL A 56 -25.22 8.75 -15.41
C VAL A 56 -25.02 10.13 -16.03
N TRP A 57 -24.19 10.23 -17.06
CA TRP A 57 -23.89 11.51 -17.68
C TRP A 57 -23.73 11.38 -19.19
N ARG A 58 -24.00 12.47 -19.89
CA ARG A 58 -23.78 12.65 -21.33
C ARG A 58 -23.12 14.00 -21.56
N PHE A 59 -22.03 13.99 -22.30
CA PHE A 59 -21.20 15.15 -22.59
C PHE A 59 -21.11 15.34 -24.10
N SER A 60 -21.48 16.52 -24.59
CA SER A 60 -21.38 16.92 -25.98
C SER A 60 -20.15 17.80 -26.19
N LEU A 61 -19.46 17.63 -27.32
CA LEU A 61 -18.32 18.45 -27.73
C LEU A 61 -18.73 19.62 -28.64
N VAL A 62 -19.99 19.63 -29.12
CA VAL A 62 -20.47 20.57 -30.16
C VAL A 62 -21.77 21.25 -29.69
N PRO A 63 -21.95 22.57 -29.90
CA PRO A 63 -21.00 23.53 -30.50
C PRO A 63 -19.86 23.93 -29.55
N VAL A 64 -20.03 23.73 -28.25
CA VAL A 64 -19.00 23.89 -27.21
C VAL A 64 -19.10 22.71 -26.23
N PRO A 65 -18.00 22.33 -25.55
CA PRO A 65 -18.03 21.23 -24.59
C PRO A 65 -18.97 21.50 -23.41
N HIS A 66 -19.98 20.66 -23.20
CA HIS A 66 -20.94 20.77 -22.09
C HIS A 66 -21.62 19.43 -21.77
N PHE A 67 -22.17 19.32 -20.56
CA PHE A 67 -22.99 18.17 -20.15
C PHE A 67 -24.45 18.34 -20.59
N ASP A 68 -24.88 17.59 -21.60
CA ASP A 68 -26.28 17.51 -22.03
C ASP A 68 -27.20 16.98 -20.93
N TYR A 69 -26.69 16.01 -20.16
CA TYR A 69 -27.42 15.36 -19.10
C TYR A 69 -26.46 14.88 -18.01
N MET A 70 -26.90 15.02 -16.77
CA MET A 70 -26.23 14.47 -15.60
C MET A 70 -27.31 14.10 -14.57
N SER A 71 -27.28 12.86 -14.11
CA SER A 71 -28.23 12.39 -13.08
C SER A 71 -27.97 13.11 -11.75
N PRO A 72 -29.00 13.34 -10.90
CA PRO A 72 -28.87 13.99 -9.59
C PRO A 72 -27.87 13.33 -8.64
N SER A 73 -27.57 12.04 -8.82
CA SER A 73 -26.64 11.26 -7.99
C SER A 73 -25.22 11.82 -7.96
N VAL A 74 -24.85 12.73 -8.88
CA VAL A 74 -23.58 13.46 -8.84
C VAL A 74 -23.39 14.22 -7.52
N PHE A 75 -24.47 14.69 -6.90
CA PHE A 75 -24.42 15.39 -5.63
C PHE A 75 -23.76 14.56 -4.53
N ASN A 76 -24.00 13.25 -4.49
CA ASN A 76 -23.40 12.37 -3.49
C ASN A 76 -21.88 12.21 -3.69
N LEU A 77 -21.38 12.46 -4.90
CA LEU A 77 -19.99 12.27 -5.27
C LEU A 77 -19.16 13.55 -5.15
N THR A 78 -19.73 14.68 -5.55
CA THR A 78 -19.00 15.96 -5.62
C THR A 78 -19.50 16.98 -4.59
N GLY A 79 -20.71 16.83 -4.05
CA GLY A 79 -21.39 17.83 -3.24
C GLY A 79 -22.03 18.96 -4.06
N PHE A 80 -21.92 18.91 -5.39
CA PHE A 80 -22.55 19.86 -6.31
C PHE A 80 -23.75 19.22 -7.00
N THR A 81 -24.81 19.99 -7.20
CA THR A 81 -26.00 19.53 -7.92
C THR A 81 -25.71 19.39 -9.41
N ALA A 82 -26.43 18.50 -10.09
CA ALA A 82 -26.32 18.34 -11.55
C ALA A 82 -26.51 19.69 -12.29
N SER A 83 -27.45 20.53 -11.84
CA SER A 83 -27.66 21.85 -12.42
C SER A 83 -26.48 22.81 -12.27
N GLU A 84 -25.77 22.76 -11.13
CA GLU A 84 -24.57 23.60 -10.93
C GLU A 84 -23.45 23.16 -11.87
N VAL A 85 -23.19 21.84 -11.95
CA VAL A 85 -22.15 21.29 -12.82
C VAL A 85 -22.46 21.49 -14.31
N GLN A 86 -23.74 21.39 -14.70
CA GLN A 86 -24.17 21.65 -16.08
C GLN A 86 -24.10 23.14 -16.46
N ALA A 87 -24.36 24.04 -15.49
CA ALA A 87 -24.25 25.48 -15.71
C ALA A 87 -22.79 25.95 -15.77
N ASP A 88 -21.92 25.32 -14.98
CA ASP A 88 -20.50 25.63 -14.93
C ASP A 88 -19.64 24.36 -14.92
N PHE A 89 -19.15 24.00 -16.11
CA PHE A 89 -18.28 22.85 -16.30
C PHE A 89 -16.94 22.98 -15.53
N THR A 90 -16.51 24.19 -15.17
CA THR A 90 -15.26 24.38 -14.44
C THR A 90 -15.33 23.79 -13.02
N LEU A 91 -16.52 23.74 -12.41
CA LEU A 91 -16.73 23.07 -11.12
C LEU A 91 -16.36 21.59 -11.16
N PHE A 92 -16.62 20.91 -12.29
CA PHE A 92 -16.22 19.52 -12.48
C PHE A 92 -14.69 19.39 -12.58
N LEU A 93 -14.04 20.28 -13.33
CA LEU A 93 -12.59 20.25 -13.50
C LEU A 93 -11.86 20.58 -12.20
N ASP A 94 -12.35 21.55 -11.42
CA ASP A 94 -11.78 21.97 -10.14
C ASP A 94 -11.94 20.91 -9.03
N ALA A 95 -12.87 19.98 -9.21
CA ALA A 95 -13.02 18.83 -8.34
C ALA A 95 -12.00 17.73 -8.66
N LEU A 96 -11.39 17.68 -9.85
CA LEU A 96 -10.44 16.62 -10.19
C LEU A 96 -9.08 16.82 -9.50
N ASP A 97 -8.41 15.71 -9.20
CA ASP A 97 -6.98 15.74 -8.89
C ASP A 97 -6.12 16.02 -10.13
N GLU A 98 -4.81 16.23 -9.92
CA GLU A 98 -3.88 16.61 -10.99
C GLU A 98 -3.80 15.56 -12.11
N ASP A 99 -3.75 14.27 -11.73
CA ASP A 99 -3.65 13.16 -12.68
C ASP A 99 -4.94 13.02 -13.52
N SER A 100 -6.11 13.11 -12.88
CA SER A 100 -7.40 12.99 -13.58
C SER A 100 -7.66 14.22 -14.45
N LEU A 101 -7.28 15.41 -13.99
CA LEU A 101 -7.38 16.65 -14.79
C LEU A 101 -6.50 16.57 -16.05
N SER A 102 -5.28 16.04 -15.92
CA SER A 102 -4.37 15.82 -17.05
C SER A 102 -5.00 14.87 -18.07
N MET A 103 -5.60 13.77 -17.61
CA MET A 103 -6.30 12.80 -18.46
C MET A 103 -7.48 13.44 -19.22
N ILE A 104 -8.33 14.21 -18.55
CA ILE A 104 -9.45 14.91 -19.19
C ILE A 104 -8.96 15.97 -20.18
N THR A 105 -7.91 16.71 -19.84
CA THR A 105 -7.33 17.74 -20.71
C THR A 105 -6.77 17.13 -22.00
N ALA A 106 -6.06 16.00 -21.89
CA ALA A 106 -5.60 15.25 -23.05
C ALA A 106 -6.76 14.81 -23.94
N ALA A 107 -7.85 14.34 -23.34
CA ALA A 107 -9.05 13.94 -24.05
C ALA A 107 -9.73 15.08 -24.83
N LEU A 108 -9.87 16.24 -24.19
CA LEU A 108 -10.42 17.44 -24.83
C LEU A 108 -9.55 17.93 -26.00
N ASN A 109 -8.25 17.62 -25.97
CA ASN A 109 -7.32 17.91 -27.07
C ASN A 109 -7.29 16.83 -28.16
N GLY A 110 -8.18 15.83 -28.10
CA GLY A 110 -8.36 14.82 -29.14
C GLY A 110 -7.70 13.48 -28.87
N GLU A 111 -7.10 13.26 -27.69
CA GLU A 111 -6.68 11.93 -27.28
C GLU A 111 -7.88 11.07 -26.88
N LYS A 112 -7.77 9.74 -27.09
CA LYS A 112 -8.85 8.83 -26.70
C LYS A 112 -8.77 8.52 -25.21
N LEU A 113 -9.86 8.78 -24.49
CA LEU A 113 -10.02 8.27 -23.13
C LEU A 113 -10.11 6.74 -23.14
N PRO A 114 -9.53 6.06 -22.15
CA PRO A 114 -9.77 4.64 -21.95
C PRO A 114 -11.26 4.41 -21.66
N ARG A 115 -11.80 3.28 -22.15
CA ARG A 115 -13.21 2.89 -21.90
C ARG A 115 -13.54 2.74 -20.42
N ARG A 116 -12.53 2.50 -19.58
CA ARG A 116 -12.63 2.40 -18.13
C ARG A 116 -11.39 3.04 -17.50
N CYS A 117 -11.60 3.96 -16.58
CA CYS A 117 -10.54 4.59 -15.78
C CYS A 117 -11.07 4.90 -14.38
N ASP A 118 -10.16 5.01 -13.43
CA ASP A 118 -10.46 5.58 -12.12
C ASP A 118 -10.07 7.06 -12.16
N MET A 119 -10.92 7.91 -11.61
CA MET A 119 -10.69 9.35 -11.45
C MET A 119 -10.88 9.73 -9.98
N THR A 120 -10.06 10.64 -9.48
CA THR A 120 -10.21 11.15 -8.13
C THR A 120 -10.89 12.51 -8.16
N PHE A 121 -11.87 12.66 -7.29
CA PHE A 121 -12.65 13.88 -7.11
C PHE A 121 -12.48 14.37 -5.68
N ARG A 122 -12.45 15.68 -5.50
CA ARG A 122 -12.57 16.35 -4.22
C ARG A 122 -14.02 16.74 -4.03
N HIS A 123 -14.66 16.14 -3.03
CA HIS A 123 -16.01 16.48 -2.63
C HIS A 123 -16.04 17.86 -1.96
N ALA A 124 -17.18 18.54 -1.97
CA ALA A 124 -17.36 19.91 -1.45
C ALA A 124 -17.03 20.05 0.05
N ASP A 125 -17.08 18.96 0.83
CA ASP A 125 -16.66 18.94 2.25
C ASP A 125 -15.14 18.76 2.45
N GLY A 126 -14.38 18.61 1.36
CA GLY A 126 -12.93 18.42 1.35
C GLY A 126 -12.46 16.96 1.36
N SER A 127 -13.37 15.98 1.46
CA SER A 127 -13.03 14.56 1.32
C SER A 127 -12.69 14.20 -0.13
N HIS A 128 -11.98 13.08 -0.33
CA HIS A 128 -11.64 12.58 -1.66
C HIS A 128 -12.49 11.36 -1.99
N VAL A 129 -13.01 11.33 -3.21
CA VAL A 129 -13.86 10.27 -3.76
C VAL A 129 -13.18 9.69 -4.99
N ILE A 130 -13.13 8.37 -5.09
CA ILE A 130 -12.61 7.67 -6.26
C ILE A 130 -13.79 7.21 -7.10
N GLY A 131 -13.95 7.78 -8.28
CA GLY A 131 -14.96 7.39 -9.26
C GLY A 131 -14.39 6.44 -10.32
N GLU A 132 -14.96 5.23 -10.43
CA GLU A 132 -14.74 4.38 -11.61
C GLU A 132 -15.63 4.90 -12.75
N VAL A 133 -15.01 5.43 -13.79
CA VAL A 133 -15.68 5.97 -14.97
C VAL A 133 -15.67 4.95 -16.09
N ARG A 134 -16.84 4.68 -16.66
CA ARG A 134 -17.01 3.87 -17.88
C ARG A 134 -17.56 4.74 -18.99
N ILE A 135 -16.83 4.78 -20.11
CA ILE A 135 -17.07 5.73 -21.19
C ILE A 135 -17.43 4.99 -22.47
N THR A 136 -18.44 5.49 -23.17
CA THR A 136 -18.85 5.06 -24.51
C THR A 136 -18.89 6.29 -25.42
N GLU A 137 -18.24 6.18 -26.59
CA GLU A 137 -18.31 7.21 -27.63
C GLU A 137 -19.72 7.26 -28.24
N ILE A 138 -20.22 8.48 -28.48
CA ILE A 138 -21.49 8.74 -29.18
C ILE A 138 -21.26 9.81 -30.25
N ASP A 139 -22.25 10.02 -31.11
CA ASP A 139 -22.17 11.08 -32.12
C ASP A 139 -21.97 12.44 -31.44
N ASN A 140 -20.89 13.14 -31.82
CA ASN A 140 -20.49 14.45 -31.30
C ASN A 140 -20.21 14.52 -29.78
N GLY A 141 -19.93 13.40 -29.11
CA GLY A 141 -19.69 13.42 -27.68
C GLY A 141 -19.33 12.07 -27.05
N VAL A 142 -19.47 12.01 -25.73
CA VAL A 142 -19.25 10.80 -24.94
C VAL A 142 -20.34 10.70 -23.88
N GLN A 143 -20.71 9.47 -23.54
CA GLN A 143 -21.60 9.21 -22.41
C GLN A 143 -20.98 8.16 -21.51
N GLY A 144 -21.41 8.14 -20.27
CA GLY A 144 -20.85 7.20 -19.32
C GLY A 144 -21.61 7.07 -18.04
N VAL A 145 -21.09 6.14 -17.25
CA VAL A 145 -21.52 5.93 -15.87
C VAL A 145 -20.28 6.10 -15.00
N LEU A 146 -20.44 6.83 -13.91
CA LEU A 146 -19.43 7.03 -12.90
C LEU A 146 -19.95 6.44 -11.59
N ARG A 147 -19.19 5.49 -11.03
CA ARG A 147 -19.52 4.82 -9.78
C ARG A 147 -18.53 5.23 -8.70
N ASP A 148 -19.03 5.61 -7.54
CA ASP A 148 -18.20 5.74 -6.34
C ASP A 148 -17.66 4.36 -5.93
N VAL A 149 -16.33 4.21 -5.97
CA VAL A 149 -15.61 3.01 -5.55
C VAL A 149 -14.67 3.30 -4.40
N THR A 150 -14.84 4.43 -3.70
CA THR A 150 -13.95 4.88 -2.62
C THR A 150 -13.83 3.84 -1.52
N GLU A 151 -14.96 3.38 -0.97
CA GLU A 151 -14.98 2.36 0.09
C GLU A 151 -14.38 1.03 -0.38
N ILE A 152 -14.68 0.64 -1.63
CA ILE A 152 -14.14 -0.60 -2.20
C ILE A 152 -12.62 -0.50 -2.34
N ARG A 153 -12.11 0.62 -2.86
CA ARG A 153 -10.68 0.85 -3.07
C ARG A 153 -9.93 1.02 -1.74
N SER A 154 -10.52 1.68 -0.75
CA SER A 154 -9.92 1.80 0.59
C SER A 154 -9.86 0.44 1.30
N LEU A 155 -10.93 -0.35 1.28
CA LEU A 155 -10.92 -1.71 1.81
C LEU A 155 -9.91 -2.61 1.07
N GLN A 156 -9.82 -2.49 -0.25
CA GLN A 156 -8.80 -3.21 -1.03
C GLN A 156 -7.39 -2.79 -0.61
N ALA A 157 -7.14 -1.49 -0.44
CA ALA A 157 -5.85 -0.98 0.02
C ALA A 157 -5.53 -1.44 1.45
N GLU A 158 -6.51 -1.49 2.34
CA GLU A 158 -6.36 -2.04 3.70
C GLU A 158 -6.03 -3.52 3.68
N LEU A 159 -6.74 -4.33 2.87
CA LEU A 159 -6.46 -5.75 2.72
C LEU A 159 -5.05 -6.01 2.17
N VAL A 160 -4.62 -5.22 1.19
CA VAL A 160 -3.24 -5.29 0.66
C VAL A 160 -2.24 -4.91 1.74
N ASN A 161 -2.48 -3.82 2.49
CA ASN A 161 -1.61 -3.41 3.59
C ASN A 161 -1.52 -4.48 4.69
N GLN A 162 -2.63 -5.13 5.04
CA GLN A 162 -2.65 -6.25 6.00
C GLN A 162 -1.92 -7.47 5.46
N ALA A 163 -2.02 -7.76 4.15
CA ALA A 163 -1.33 -8.87 3.51
C ALA A 163 0.19 -8.65 3.36
N LEU A 164 0.66 -7.41 3.50
CA LEU A 164 2.06 -7.00 3.33
C LEU A 164 2.77 -6.65 4.64
N ARG A 165 2.04 -6.67 5.77
CA ARG A 165 2.58 -6.34 7.09
C ARG A 165 2.46 -7.51 8.06
N ASP A 166 3.38 -7.58 9.00
CA ASP A 166 3.29 -8.49 10.14
C ASP A 166 2.24 -7.97 11.13
N GLN A 167 1.20 -8.76 11.39
CA GLN A 167 0.05 -8.32 12.19
C GLN A 167 0.41 -7.99 13.65
N LEU A 168 1.49 -8.58 14.17
CA LEU A 168 1.91 -8.36 15.55
C LEU A 168 2.69 -7.05 15.72
N THR A 169 3.63 -6.78 14.81
CA THR A 169 4.60 -5.68 14.92
C THR A 169 4.27 -4.48 14.03
N GLY A 170 3.41 -4.64 13.02
CA GLY A 170 3.11 -3.61 12.02
C GLY A 170 4.22 -3.37 10.99
N LEU A 171 5.35 -4.07 11.12
CA LEU A 171 6.47 -4.01 10.17
C LEU A 171 6.10 -4.64 8.82
N ALA A 172 6.95 -4.45 7.82
CA ALA A 172 6.85 -5.24 6.60
C ALA A 172 6.93 -6.73 6.91
N ASN A 173 6.14 -7.55 6.23
CA ASN A 173 6.33 -9.00 6.29
C ASN A 173 7.35 -9.45 5.22
N ARG A 174 7.61 -10.75 5.16
CA ARG A 174 8.54 -11.34 4.19
C ARG A 174 8.19 -10.97 2.73
N ARG A 175 6.91 -11.02 2.37
CA ARG A 175 6.44 -10.72 1.01
C ARG A 175 6.75 -9.27 0.62
N LEU A 176 6.46 -8.30 1.48
CA LEU A 176 6.79 -6.89 1.21
C LEU A 176 8.30 -6.66 1.17
N PHE A 177 9.06 -7.33 2.04
CA PHE A 177 10.52 -7.25 2.02
C PHE A 177 11.09 -7.71 0.68
N ASP A 178 10.66 -8.89 0.20
CA ASP A 178 11.14 -9.46 -1.07
C ASP A 178 10.77 -8.53 -2.26
N GLU A 179 9.54 -8.01 -2.31
CA GLU A 179 9.10 -7.05 -3.35
C GLU A 179 9.94 -5.76 -3.36
N MET A 180 10.25 -5.23 -2.18
CA MET A 180 11.05 -4.02 -2.05
C MET A 180 12.53 -4.26 -2.36
N LEU A 181 13.07 -5.41 -1.98
CA LEU A 181 14.43 -5.82 -2.33
C LEU A 181 14.59 -5.96 -3.84
N ASP A 182 13.66 -6.65 -4.51
CA ASP A 182 13.67 -6.77 -5.97
C ASP A 182 13.62 -5.38 -6.62
N SER A 183 12.72 -4.52 -6.16
CA SER A 183 12.59 -3.14 -6.65
C SER A 183 13.89 -2.35 -6.48
N ALA A 184 14.53 -2.43 -5.30
CA ALA A 184 15.80 -1.78 -5.01
C ALA A 184 16.92 -2.30 -5.91
N LEU A 185 17.05 -3.62 -6.07
CA LEU A 185 18.06 -4.23 -6.95
C LEU A 185 17.87 -3.82 -8.42
N HIS A 186 16.63 -3.72 -8.91
CA HIS A 186 16.36 -3.22 -10.26
C HIS A 186 16.76 -1.74 -10.42
N ARG A 187 16.61 -0.90 -9.39
CA ARG A 187 17.11 0.49 -9.40
C ARG A 187 18.63 0.54 -9.52
N THR A 188 19.35 -0.34 -8.81
CA THR A 188 20.82 -0.38 -8.86
C THR A 188 21.38 -0.64 -10.26
N LEU A 189 20.61 -1.27 -11.16
CA LEU A 189 21.01 -1.47 -12.56
C LEU A 189 21.16 -0.15 -13.34
N ARG A 190 20.50 0.92 -12.88
CA ARG A 190 20.51 2.24 -13.53
C ARG A 190 21.44 3.23 -12.84
N THR A 191 21.53 3.18 -11.51
CA THR A 191 22.25 4.18 -10.71
C THR A 191 23.58 3.68 -10.14
N ASP A 192 23.83 2.37 -10.17
CA ASP A 192 24.98 1.70 -9.53
C ASP A 192 25.04 1.90 -8.00
N ASP A 193 23.94 2.37 -7.39
CA ASP A 193 23.87 2.56 -5.95
C ASP A 193 23.91 1.21 -5.22
N PRO A 194 24.74 1.07 -4.17
CA PRO A 194 24.80 -0.16 -3.38
C PRO A 194 23.52 -0.38 -2.55
N VAL A 195 23.11 -1.64 -2.47
CA VAL A 195 22.05 -2.13 -1.58
C VAL A 195 22.65 -3.10 -0.56
N ALA A 196 22.20 -3.01 0.69
CA ALA A 196 22.61 -3.93 1.75
C ALA A 196 21.41 -4.48 2.51
N ILE A 197 21.57 -5.70 3.03
CA ILE A 197 20.61 -6.36 3.91
C ILE A 197 21.27 -6.62 5.26
N ILE A 198 20.55 -6.32 6.34
CA ILE A 198 20.88 -6.81 7.68
C ILE A 198 19.89 -7.90 8.07
N TYR A 199 20.41 -9.06 8.48
CA TYR A 199 19.65 -10.15 9.09
C TYR A 199 19.84 -10.15 10.60
N LEU A 200 18.75 -10.22 11.35
CA LEU A 200 18.73 -10.24 12.80
C LEU A 200 17.93 -11.41 13.36
N ASP A 201 18.44 -12.02 14.43
CA ASP A 201 17.77 -13.04 15.25
C ASP A 201 17.91 -12.64 16.72
N LEU A 202 16.82 -12.73 17.49
CA LEU A 202 16.81 -12.38 18.91
C LEU A 202 17.30 -13.54 19.79
N ASP A 203 18.47 -13.36 20.39
CA ASP A 203 19.05 -14.37 21.26
C ASP A 203 18.22 -14.54 22.55
N GLY A 204 17.82 -15.78 22.83
CA GLY A 204 17.10 -16.12 24.06
C GLY A 204 15.61 -15.78 24.04
N PHE A 205 15.04 -15.36 22.90
CA PHE A 205 13.61 -15.07 22.79
C PHE A 205 12.72 -16.26 23.16
N LYS A 206 13.11 -17.48 22.76
CA LYS A 206 12.42 -18.71 23.18
C LYS A 206 12.33 -18.85 24.70
N THR A 207 13.41 -18.54 25.43
CA THR A 207 13.42 -18.57 26.90
C THR A 207 12.43 -17.58 27.49
N VAL A 208 12.26 -16.40 26.87
CA VAL A 208 11.25 -15.43 27.30
C VAL A 208 9.84 -16.01 27.14
N ASN A 209 9.53 -16.62 26.00
CA ASN A 209 8.24 -17.29 25.79
C ASN A 209 8.00 -18.42 26.79
N ASP A 210 9.01 -19.27 27.01
CA ASP A 210 8.91 -20.42 27.89
C ASP A 210 8.75 -20.01 29.37
N THR A 211 9.36 -18.88 29.78
CA THR A 211 9.37 -18.41 31.18
C THR A 211 8.21 -17.47 31.50
N HIS A 212 7.83 -16.58 30.56
CA HIS A 212 6.88 -15.49 30.78
C HIS A 212 5.62 -15.58 29.91
N GLY A 213 5.52 -16.59 29.05
CA GLY A 213 4.38 -16.82 28.16
C GLY A 213 4.43 -16.01 26.86
N HIS A 214 3.62 -16.43 25.89
CA HIS A 214 3.57 -15.82 24.57
C HIS A 214 3.16 -14.35 24.58
N THR A 215 2.28 -13.92 25.49
CA THR A 215 1.90 -12.49 25.61
C THR A 215 3.10 -11.60 25.95
N ALA A 216 4.02 -12.09 26.79
CA ALA A 216 5.25 -11.36 27.11
C ALA A 216 6.21 -11.35 25.91
N GLY A 217 6.35 -12.47 25.20
CA GLY A 217 7.11 -12.53 23.95
C GLY A 217 6.56 -11.58 22.88
N ASP A 218 5.24 -11.49 22.74
CA ASP A 218 4.59 -10.54 21.84
C ASP A 218 4.91 -9.09 22.22
N GLY A 219 4.93 -8.77 23.52
CA GLY A 219 5.39 -7.47 24.02
C GLY A 219 6.85 -7.18 23.64
N VAL A 220 7.72 -8.18 23.77
CA VAL A 220 9.13 -8.07 23.37
C VAL A 220 9.26 -7.81 21.86
N LEU A 221 8.54 -8.55 21.02
CA LEU A 221 8.61 -8.38 19.56
C LEU A 221 8.13 -7.00 19.12
N ARG A 222 7.06 -6.46 19.73
CA ARG A 222 6.58 -5.09 19.47
C ARG A 222 7.62 -4.05 19.87
N GLU A 223 8.25 -4.20 21.03
CA GLU A 223 9.29 -3.27 21.48
C GLU A 223 10.56 -3.34 20.62
N VAL A 224 10.96 -4.54 20.19
CA VAL A 224 12.05 -4.73 19.23
C VAL A 224 11.75 -4.03 17.92
N ALA A 225 10.56 -4.24 17.36
CA ALA A 225 10.13 -3.58 16.12
C ALA A 225 10.21 -2.05 16.23
N ARG A 226 9.68 -1.49 17.31
CA ARG A 226 9.75 -0.05 17.60
C ARG A 226 11.19 0.45 17.67
N ARG A 227 12.07 -0.29 18.35
CA ARG A 227 13.49 0.05 18.48
C ARG A 227 14.25 -0.03 17.15
N LEU A 228 13.94 -1.01 16.30
CA LEU A 228 14.54 -1.14 14.98
C LEU A 228 14.12 0.01 14.06
N GLN A 229 12.82 0.34 14.01
CA GLN A 229 12.33 1.49 13.24
C GLN A 229 12.97 2.81 13.68
N ALA A 230 13.15 3.02 14.98
CA ALA A 230 13.81 4.22 15.49
C ALA A 230 15.34 4.24 15.26
N ALA A 231 15.95 3.09 14.94
CA ALA A 231 17.39 2.98 14.70
C ALA A 231 17.78 3.19 13.24
N VAL A 232 16.82 3.09 12.31
CA VAL A 232 17.02 3.28 10.86
C VAL A 232 16.49 4.65 10.42
N ARG A 233 16.79 5.08 9.19
CA ARG A 233 16.26 6.32 8.59
C ARG A 233 15.00 6.03 7.76
N ASP A 234 14.27 7.09 7.39
CA ASP A 234 12.99 6.99 6.66
C ASP A 234 13.05 6.24 5.32
N GLY A 235 14.24 6.17 4.69
CA GLY A 235 14.44 5.45 3.43
C GLY A 235 14.78 3.95 3.58
N ASP A 236 14.99 3.46 4.80
CA ASP A 236 15.30 2.05 5.05
C ASP A 236 14.01 1.27 5.39
N LEU A 237 13.94 -0.01 5.03
CA LEU A 237 12.78 -0.85 5.32
C LEU A 237 13.10 -1.88 6.39
N VAL A 238 12.31 -1.92 7.46
CA VAL A 238 12.39 -2.96 8.50
C VAL A 238 11.26 -3.97 8.32
N ALA A 239 11.59 -5.26 8.29
CA ALA A 239 10.66 -6.35 8.16
C ALA A 239 10.82 -7.39 9.27
N ARG A 240 9.72 -8.05 9.63
CA ARG A 240 9.73 -9.29 10.42
C ARG A 240 9.35 -10.45 9.51
N VAL A 241 10.26 -11.42 9.38
CA VAL A 241 10.09 -12.51 8.40
C VAL A 241 9.51 -13.78 9.01
N GLY A 242 9.65 -13.96 10.32
CA GLY A 242 9.06 -15.07 11.06
C GLY A 242 9.62 -15.13 12.48
N GLY A 243 8.87 -15.68 13.44
CA GLY A 243 9.38 -15.90 14.80
C GLY A 243 10.02 -14.65 15.43
N ASP A 244 11.31 -14.76 15.73
CA ASP A 244 12.23 -13.75 16.25
C ASP A 244 13.20 -13.17 15.21
N GLU A 245 12.94 -13.39 13.92
CA GLU A 245 13.79 -12.99 12.82
C GLU A 245 13.32 -11.68 12.16
N PHE A 246 14.26 -10.76 11.95
CA PHE A 246 14.03 -9.47 11.33
C PHE A 246 15.03 -9.22 10.20
N LEU A 247 14.56 -8.52 9.17
CA LEU A 247 15.39 -8.04 8.07
C LEU A 247 15.34 -6.52 8.00
N ILE A 248 16.44 -5.92 7.58
CA ILE A 248 16.51 -4.49 7.24
C ILE A 248 17.10 -4.35 5.85
N LEU A 249 16.36 -3.68 4.95
CA LEU A 249 16.84 -3.28 3.63
C LEU A 249 17.37 -1.85 3.71
N LEU A 250 18.59 -1.66 3.22
CA LEU A 250 19.30 -0.40 3.26
C LEU A 250 19.63 0.03 1.82
N GLU A 251 19.05 1.13 1.37
CA GLU A 251 19.30 1.71 0.05
C GLU A 251 20.29 2.88 0.14
N LEU A 252 21.15 3.11 -0.85
CA LEU A 252 22.07 4.27 -0.86
C LEU A 252 23.11 4.26 0.27
N LEU A 253 23.52 3.08 0.76
CA LEU A 253 24.59 2.99 1.76
C LEU A 253 25.95 2.76 1.11
N PRO A 254 26.94 3.66 1.27
CA PRO A 254 28.32 3.25 1.07
C PRO A 254 28.62 2.13 2.05
N THR A 255 28.83 0.93 1.52
CA THR A 255 29.26 -0.34 2.16
C THR A 255 29.48 -0.33 3.67
N GLY A 256 28.75 -1.19 4.37
CA GLY A 256 29.14 -1.69 5.70
C GLY A 256 29.08 -0.66 6.82
N ASP A 257 27.89 -0.17 7.15
CA ASP A 257 27.70 0.66 8.34
C ASP A 257 27.82 -0.21 9.62
N GLU A 258 29.05 -0.57 9.98
CA GLU A 258 29.38 -1.19 11.26
C GLU A 258 28.86 -0.37 12.44
N SER A 259 28.68 0.95 12.25
CA SER A 259 28.10 1.83 13.26
C SER A 259 26.60 1.58 13.45
N LEU A 260 25.85 1.29 12.39
CA LEU A 260 24.44 0.85 12.46
C LEU A 260 24.33 -0.51 13.14
N VAL A 261 25.13 -1.50 12.76
CA VAL A 261 25.12 -2.82 13.42
C VAL A 261 25.41 -2.69 14.92
N LYS A 262 26.41 -1.88 15.29
CA LYS A 262 26.73 -1.59 16.69
C LYS A 262 25.58 -0.87 17.41
N ARG A 263 24.93 0.10 16.74
CA ARG A 263 23.77 0.84 17.25
C ARG A 263 22.60 -0.09 17.51
N ILE A 264 22.28 -0.98 16.56
CA ILE A 264 21.21 -1.97 16.72
C ILE A 264 21.52 -2.89 17.91
N LYS A 265 22.70 -3.52 17.96
CA LYS A 265 23.08 -4.39 19.09
C LYS A 265 23.00 -3.69 20.44
N THR A 266 23.49 -2.46 20.53
CA THR A 266 23.43 -1.66 21.77
C THR A 266 21.99 -1.31 22.16
N THR A 267 21.13 -1.06 21.17
CA THR A 267 19.71 -0.71 21.40
C THR A 267 18.90 -1.93 21.83
N MET A 268 19.15 -3.10 21.24
CA MET A 268 18.49 -4.35 21.60
C MET A 268 18.84 -4.79 23.02
N ALA A 269 20.08 -4.59 23.46
CA ALA A 269 20.56 -4.96 24.80
C ALA A 269 19.96 -4.13 25.96
N ARG A 270 19.13 -3.11 25.68
CA ARG A 270 18.44 -2.34 26.72
C ARG A 270 17.30 -3.17 27.33
N PRO A 271 17.04 -3.10 28.65
CA PRO A 271 15.93 -3.82 29.27
C PRO A 271 14.58 -3.54 28.58
N ILE A 272 13.75 -4.57 28.43
CA ILE A 272 12.39 -4.51 27.87
C ILE A 272 11.40 -4.82 28.98
N GLY A 273 10.42 -3.93 29.20
CA GLY A 273 9.34 -4.17 30.15
C GLY A 273 8.39 -5.25 29.64
N ILE A 274 8.06 -6.21 30.51
CA ILE A 274 7.07 -7.27 30.24
C ILE A 274 6.04 -7.28 31.38
N GLY A 275 5.05 -6.38 31.29
CA GLY A 275 4.07 -6.12 32.37
C GLY A 275 4.50 -5.00 33.31
N ASP A 276 3.89 -4.94 34.50
CA ASP A 276 4.00 -3.76 35.38
C ASP A 276 5.33 -3.66 36.14
N GLU A 277 5.98 -4.78 36.48
CA GLU A 277 7.21 -4.77 37.30
C GLU A 277 8.37 -5.65 36.79
N ASN A 278 8.17 -6.41 35.71
CA ASN A 278 9.19 -7.32 35.19
C ASN A 278 9.91 -6.73 33.98
N THR A 279 11.22 -6.96 33.91
CA THR A 279 12.02 -6.62 32.72
C THR A 279 12.83 -7.82 32.27
N VAL A 280 13.01 -7.94 30.96
CA VAL A 280 13.90 -8.93 30.33
C VAL A 280 14.97 -8.22 29.53
N THR A 281 16.13 -8.85 29.45
CA THR A 281 17.23 -8.40 28.60
C THR A 281 17.46 -9.47 27.54
N ILE A 282 17.37 -9.08 26.29
CA ILE A 282 17.70 -9.92 25.13
C ILE A 282 18.89 -9.31 24.40
N SER A 283 19.62 -10.12 23.64
CA SER A 283 20.58 -9.63 22.65
C SER A 283 20.09 -9.98 21.24
N ALA A 284 20.80 -9.48 20.23
CA ALA A 284 20.53 -9.83 18.85
C ALA A 284 21.84 -10.25 18.18
N SER A 285 21.77 -11.39 17.50
CA SER A 285 22.77 -11.82 16.54
C SER A 285 22.49 -11.09 15.22
N VAL A 286 23.53 -10.53 14.60
CA VAL A 286 23.37 -9.65 13.42
C VAL A 286 24.38 -9.99 12.34
N GLY A 287 23.89 -10.18 11.12
CA GLY A 287 24.68 -10.36 9.91
C GLY A 287 24.34 -9.30 8.86
N ILE A 288 25.32 -8.91 8.07
CA ILE A 288 25.15 -7.94 6.97
C ILE A 288 25.72 -8.53 5.68
N ALA A 289 25.05 -8.28 4.56
CA ALA A 289 25.58 -8.53 3.23
C ALA A 289 25.17 -7.40 2.29
N ASP A 290 25.99 -7.12 1.28
CA ASP A 290 25.77 -6.03 0.34
C ASP A 290 26.04 -6.46 -1.11
N THR A 291 25.50 -5.70 -2.06
CA THR A 291 25.62 -6.01 -3.48
C THR A 291 27.06 -6.01 -4.00
N GLY A 292 27.97 -5.32 -3.32
CA GLY A 292 29.39 -5.29 -3.65
C GLY A 292 30.15 -6.53 -3.15
N SER A 293 29.72 -7.15 -2.06
CA SER A 293 30.37 -8.33 -1.48
C SER A 293 29.91 -9.65 -2.11
N VAL A 294 28.62 -9.79 -2.42
CA VAL A 294 28.05 -11.08 -2.88
C VAL A 294 27.28 -11.01 -4.20
N GLY A 295 27.18 -9.82 -4.80
CA GLY A 295 26.46 -9.58 -6.05
C GLY A 295 25.00 -9.20 -5.85
N ARG A 296 24.25 -9.12 -6.96
CA ARG A 296 22.88 -8.56 -7.02
C ARG A 296 21.76 -9.60 -7.04
N ASP A 297 22.07 -10.86 -6.77
CA ASP A 297 21.03 -11.88 -6.67
C ASP A 297 20.34 -11.77 -5.30
N PRO A 298 19.00 -11.57 -5.24
CA PRO A 298 18.28 -11.38 -3.98
C PRO A 298 18.45 -12.56 -3.02
N THR A 299 18.45 -13.79 -3.55
CA THR A 299 18.56 -15.02 -2.76
C THR A 299 19.95 -15.12 -2.14
N VAL A 300 20.98 -14.91 -2.96
CA VAL A 300 22.39 -14.94 -2.50
C VAL A 300 22.64 -13.86 -1.44
N LEU A 301 22.05 -12.68 -1.59
CA LEU A 301 22.21 -11.57 -0.65
C LEU A 301 21.59 -11.90 0.73
N ILE A 302 20.38 -12.47 0.74
CA ILE A 302 19.71 -12.90 1.97
C ILE A 302 20.48 -14.05 2.62
N GLU A 303 20.88 -15.07 1.87
CA GLU A 303 21.64 -16.23 2.37
C GLU A 303 22.99 -15.81 2.96
N ALA A 304 23.68 -14.85 2.33
CA ALA A 304 24.92 -14.31 2.87
C ALA A 304 24.72 -13.54 4.18
N ALA A 305 23.66 -12.74 4.28
CA ALA A 305 23.32 -12.01 5.50
C ALA A 305 22.97 -12.97 6.65
N ASP A 306 22.18 -14.02 6.36
CA ASP A 306 21.85 -15.09 7.31
C ASP A 306 23.10 -15.85 7.78
N ALA A 307 23.97 -16.28 6.85
CA ALA A 307 25.21 -16.95 7.20
C ALA A 307 26.12 -16.09 8.11
N ASN A 308 26.20 -14.79 7.85
CA ASN A 308 26.94 -13.84 8.67
C ASN A 308 26.30 -13.66 10.06
N MET A 309 24.97 -13.67 10.15
CA MET A 309 24.22 -13.61 11.40
C MET A 309 24.47 -14.87 12.24
N TYR A 310 24.40 -16.04 11.62
CA TYR A 310 24.66 -17.32 12.28
C TYR A 310 26.09 -17.41 12.81
N ALA A 311 27.08 -16.90 12.07
CA ALA A 311 28.47 -16.81 12.52
C ALA A 311 28.61 -15.91 13.76
N ASP A 312 27.89 -14.79 13.81
CA ASP A 312 27.84 -13.90 14.97
C ASP A 312 27.19 -14.58 16.19
N LYS A 313 26.09 -15.31 15.98
CA LYS A 313 25.40 -16.12 17.00
C LYS A 313 26.31 -17.15 17.64
N GLN A 314 27.04 -17.91 16.82
CA GLN A 314 28.02 -18.87 17.33
C GLN A 314 29.13 -18.20 18.15
N ARG A 315 29.58 -17.01 17.76
CA ARG A 315 30.61 -16.26 18.50
C ARG A 315 30.12 -15.84 19.89
N LEU A 316 28.85 -15.44 20.00
CA LEU A 316 28.24 -15.05 21.28
C LEU A 316 27.98 -16.24 22.20
N GLN A 317 27.66 -17.42 21.64
CA GLN A 317 27.40 -18.64 22.41
C GLN A 317 28.68 -19.37 22.87
N ARG A 318 29.86 -19.03 22.34
CA ARG A 318 31.13 -19.61 22.80
C ARG A 318 31.49 -19.10 24.20
N PRO A 319 31.87 -19.97 25.16
CA PRO A 319 32.35 -19.53 26.46
C PRO A 319 33.62 -18.70 26.29
N ARG A 320 33.59 -17.45 26.78
CA ARG A 320 34.77 -16.57 26.79
C ARG A 320 35.89 -17.24 27.58
N LYS A 321 36.93 -17.74 26.89
CA LYS A 321 38.19 -18.14 27.54
C LYS A 321 38.70 -16.94 28.33
N HIS A 322 38.63 -17.03 29.66
CA HIS A 322 39.21 -16.03 30.55
C HIS A 322 40.72 -16.09 30.39
N THR A 323 41.29 -15.16 29.62
CA THR A 323 42.72 -14.89 29.69
C THR A 323 42.97 -14.19 31.02
N MET A 324 43.38 -14.93 32.05
CA MET A 324 43.89 -14.35 33.28
C MET A 324 45.20 -13.63 32.97
N THR A 325 45.15 -12.32 32.74
CA THR A 325 46.30 -11.43 32.89
C THR A 325 46.26 -10.82 34.29
N GLY A 326 46.84 -11.54 35.25
CA GLY A 326 47.21 -11.04 36.57
C GLY A 326 48.69 -11.34 36.83
N PRO A 327 49.44 -10.45 37.51
CA PRO A 327 50.88 -10.58 37.64
C PRO A 327 51.26 -11.80 38.50
N LEU A 328 52.24 -12.57 38.01
CA LEU A 328 52.84 -13.68 38.75
C LEU A 328 53.43 -13.17 40.07
N VAL A 329 52.88 -13.61 41.20
CA VAL A 329 53.58 -13.59 42.49
C VAL A 329 54.14 -14.99 42.73
N ALA A 330 55.45 -15.04 42.90
CA ALA A 330 56.27 -16.24 43.06
C ALA A 330 55.80 -17.11 44.23
N ARG A 331 55.74 -18.44 44.01
CA ARG A 331 55.70 -19.44 45.08
C ARG A 331 57.01 -20.23 45.08
N THR A 332 57.79 -20.01 46.13
CA THR A 332 59.00 -20.73 46.49
C THR A 332 58.68 -22.21 46.70
N ALA A 333 59.39 -23.07 45.96
CA ALA A 333 59.27 -24.52 46.06
C ALA A 333 60.00 -25.04 47.32
N VAL A 334 59.29 -25.76 48.17
CA VAL A 334 59.89 -26.62 49.20
C VAL A 334 59.98 -28.03 48.63
N ARG A 335 61.20 -28.57 48.60
CA ARG A 335 61.59 -29.86 48.05
C ARG A 335 61.45 -30.92 49.15
N VAL A 336 60.65 -31.95 48.91
CA VAL A 336 60.58 -33.16 49.76
C VAL A 336 61.43 -34.26 49.10
N PRO A 337 62.32 -34.98 49.82
CA PRO A 337 63.06 -36.10 49.26
C PRO A 337 62.31 -37.43 49.39
N GLU A 338 62.55 -38.33 48.43
CA GLU A 338 61.93 -39.64 48.28
C GLU A 338 62.69 -40.79 49.01
N THR A 339 61.90 -41.68 49.65
CA THR A 339 62.03 -43.18 49.74
C THR A 339 63.08 -43.84 50.67
N PRO A 340 63.01 -45.17 50.95
CA PRO A 340 61.89 -46.07 51.33
C PRO A 340 62.25 -47.10 52.47
N SER A 341 61.26 -47.76 53.11
CA SER A 341 61.56 -48.99 53.91
C SER A 341 60.39 -49.98 54.13
N TRP A 342 60.53 -51.15 53.49
CA TRP A 342 60.24 -52.56 53.85
C TRP A 342 59.29 -53.00 55.02
N LEU A 343 58.50 -54.07 54.71
CA LEU A 343 57.80 -55.10 55.53
C LEU A 343 56.74 -54.65 56.58
N VAL A 344 55.57 -55.29 56.74
CA VAL A 344 55.34 -56.67 57.22
C VAL A 344 53.95 -57.22 56.77
N ARG A 345 53.90 -58.54 56.50
CA ARG A 345 52.71 -59.41 56.34
C ARG A 345 52.13 -59.84 57.70
N GLN A 346 50.81 -59.96 57.85
CA GLN A 346 50.15 -61.21 58.26
C GLN A 346 48.60 -61.18 58.14
N ARG A 347 48.06 -62.36 57.80
CA ARG A 347 46.64 -62.78 57.69
C ARG A 347 46.00 -62.90 59.10
N PHE A 348 44.71 -63.11 59.37
CA PHE A 348 43.61 -63.90 58.78
C PHE A 348 42.29 -63.48 59.46
N GLY A 349 41.12 -63.82 58.87
CA GLY A 349 39.86 -63.89 59.61
C GLY A 349 38.63 -64.18 58.75
N THR A 350 38.28 -65.45 58.63
CA THR A 350 37.09 -66.03 57.96
C THR A 350 35.81 -65.88 58.78
N ARG A 351 34.68 -65.55 58.13
CA ARG A 351 33.56 -66.48 57.87
C ARG A 351 32.58 -65.87 56.88
#